data_AF-A0A5D6WSL8-F1
#
_entry.id   AF-A0A5D6WSL8-F1
#
_cell.length_a   1.000
_cell.length_b   1.000
_cell.length_c   1.000
_cell.angle_alpha   90.00
_cell.angle_beta   90.00
_cell.angle_gamma   90.00
#
_symmetry.space_group_name_H-M   'P 1'
#
loop_
_entity.id
_entity.type
_entity.pdbx_description
1 polymer ?
#
loop_
_entity_poly.entity_id
_entity_poly.type
_entity_poly.pdbx_seq_one_letter_code
_entity_poly.pdbx_strand_id
1 'polypeptide(L)'
;MCILQEMRPYQWTKNILVYAALLFGGSLFVEGKLLLVTMAFCSFCLAGSGVYFFNDIVDAENDRYNPKKCNRPIASGKISIIQAYIWSILLWLVGGLLAYMVNVGCFCHILTYVIINICYTLRLKHVVIIDVMIIASGFVLRAVMGAIAIGMEMTMWFLLCVTFLSLFLALGKRRHELAALADNEITRGRKVLRFYSIDLIDQLMAIAATALILLLRNCRLCWQSTRHCCRKARMWLLSSVRVRCPMRRKWSIRTTIRCCVRKSSSISWLCPRKPQSSRQQAKPAANSLRREKQMGRVISMIS
;
A
#
# COMPACT_ATOMS: atom_id res chain seq x y z
N MET A 1 -31.82 16.53 7.54
CA MET A 1 -31.78 15.21 6.86
C MET A 1 -30.94 15.23 5.58
N CYS A 2 -31.20 16.15 4.62
CA CYS A 2 -30.54 16.18 3.31
C CYS A 2 -29.01 16.32 3.35
N ILE A 3 -28.48 17.16 4.25
CA ILE A 3 -27.02 17.38 4.39
C ILE A 3 -26.31 16.08 4.81
N LEU A 4 -26.87 15.33 5.78
CA LEU A 4 -26.30 14.05 6.23
C LEU A 4 -26.34 12.99 5.13
N GLN A 5 -27.39 12.99 4.29
CA GLN A 5 -27.46 12.11 3.13
C GLN A 5 -26.36 12.44 2.11
N GLU A 6 -26.07 13.73 1.91
CA GLU A 6 -25.02 14.20 1.00
C GLU A 6 -23.60 13.95 1.55
N MET A 7 -23.42 14.03 2.88
CA MET A 7 -22.16 13.66 3.53
C MET A 7 -21.79 12.18 3.34
N ARG A 8 -22.78 11.31 3.06
CA ARG A 8 -22.63 9.88 2.78
C ARG A 8 -21.84 9.11 3.87
N PRO A 9 -22.31 9.11 5.13
CA PRO A 9 -21.60 8.47 6.25
C PRO A 9 -21.37 6.97 6.06
N TYR A 10 -22.26 6.29 5.33
CA TYR A 10 -22.06 4.89 4.93
C TYR A 10 -20.72 4.65 4.20
N GLN A 11 -20.22 5.66 3.46
CA GLN A 11 -18.96 5.56 2.73
C GLN A 11 -17.72 5.80 3.61
N TRP A 12 -17.88 6.27 4.85
CA TRP A 12 -16.78 6.44 5.80
C TRP A 12 -16.15 5.10 6.21
N THR A 13 -16.87 4.00 6.05
CA THR A 13 -16.36 2.63 6.21
C THR A 13 -15.09 2.39 5.38
N LYS A 14 -14.95 3.00 4.21
CA LYS A 14 -13.73 2.90 3.38
C LYS A 14 -12.52 3.55 4.04
N ASN A 15 -12.75 4.53 4.91
CA ASN A 15 -11.69 5.23 5.63
C ASN A 15 -11.17 4.42 6.83
N ILE A 16 -11.79 3.28 7.19
CA ILE A 16 -11.28 2.38 8.23
C ILE A 16 -9.83 1.95 7.95
N LEU A 17 -9.42 1.95 6.68
CA LEU A 17 -8.04 1.67 6.28
C LEU A 17 -6.99 2.62 6.91
N VAL A 18 -7.40 3.80 7.41
CA VAL A 18 -6.55 4.70 8.21
C VAL A 18 -6.05 3.99 9.48
N TYR A 19 -6.82 3.08 10.06
CA TYR A 19 -6.40 2.31 11.24
C TYR A 19 -5.39 1.20 10.92
N ALA A 20 -5.09 0.93 9.64
CA ALA A 20 -4.21 -0.18 9.27
C ALA A 20 -2.80 -0.03 9.88
N ALA A 21 -2.23 1.17 9.88
CA ALA A 21 -0.92 1.42 10.49
C ALA A 21 -0.92 1.12 12.00
N LEU A 22 -2.01 1.42 12.70
CA LEU A 22 -2.16 1.16 14.13
C LEU A 22 -2.26 -0.34 14.43
N LEU A 23 -3.10 -1.04 13.66
CA LEU A 23 -3.35 -2.49 13.78
C LEU A 23 -2.10 -3.30 13.45
N PHE A 24 -1.51 -3.06 12.28
CA PHE A 24 -0.33 -3.79 11.84
C PHE A 24 0.88 -3.36 12.65
N GLY A 25 1.09 -2.08 12.90
CA GLY A 25 2.23 -1.55 13.67
C GLY A 25 2.31 -1.98 15.14
N GLY A 26 1.34 -2.74 15.66
CA GLY A 26 1.35 -3.25 17.03
C GLY A 26 1.28 -2.15 18.10
N SER A 27 0.78 -0.97 17.72
CA SER A 27 0.77 0.23 18.56
C SER A 27 -0.61 0.54 19.16
N LEU A 28 -1.55 -0.40 19.08
CA LEU A 28 -2.93 -0.24 19.56
C LEU A 28 -3.03 0.13 21.04
N PHE A 29 -2.18 -0.47 21.87
CA PHE A 29 -2.18 -0.29 23.33
C PHE A 29 -1.21 0.80 23.80
N VAL A 30 -0.64 1.57 22.88
CA VAL A 30 0.20 2.72 23.26
C VAL A 30 -0.72 3.91 23.47
N GLU A 31 -0.61 4.52 24.65
CA GLU A 31 -1.43 5.68 25.04
C GLU A 31 -1.33 6.81 24.00
N GLY A 32 -2.47 7.46 23.74
CA GLY A 32 -2.59 8.59 22.81
C GLY A 32 -2.62 8.22 21.31
N LYS A 33 -2.01 7.10 20.88
CA LYS A 33 -1.96 6.76 19.44
C LYS A 33 -3.32 6.45 18.83
N LEU A 34 -4.20 5.76 19.57
CA LEU A 34 -5.57 5.51 19.11
C LEU A 34 -6.34 6.82 18.89
N LEU A 35 -6.16 7.80 19.78
CA LEU A 35 -6.80 9.10 19.66
C LEU A 35 -6.28 9.86 18.43
N LEU A 36 -4.96 9.90 18.21
CA LEU A 36 -4.36 10.54 17.04
C LEU A 36 -4.88 9.95 15.72
N VAL A 37 -4.93 8.62 15.61
CA VAL A 37 -5.45 7.93 14.42
C VAL A 37 -6.95 8.18 14.25
N THR A 38 -7.70 8.26 15.35
CA THR A 38 -9.14 8.57 15.29
C THR A 38 -9.40 10.00 14.85
N MET A 39 -8.60 10.98 15.31
CA MET A 39 -8.67 12.35 14.81
C MET A 39 -8.29 12.42 13.31
N ALA A 40 -7.26 11.68 12.89
CA ALA A 40 -6.89 11.57 11.48
C ALA A 40 -8.00 10.92 10.62
N PHE A 41 -8.67 9.89 11.15
CA PHE A 41 -9.83 9.27 10.51
C PHE A 41 -10.98 10.27 10.36
N CYS A 42 -11.36 10.98 11.43
CA CYS A 42 -12.41 12.00 11.40
C CYS A 42 -12.10 13.11 10.39
N SER A 43 -10.85 13.59 10.39
CA SER A 43 -10.36 14.56 9.41
C SER A 43 -10.53 14.05 7.97
N PHE A 44 -10.13 12.80 7.69
CA PHE A 44 -10.26 12.19 6.37
C PHE A 44 -11.73 11.98 5.96
N CYS A 45 -12.61 11.66 6.91
CA CYS A 45 -14.05 11.58 6.68
C CYS A 45 -14.64 12.93 6.27
N LEU A 46 -14.32 14.01 6.99
CA LEU A 46 -14.78 15.35 6.64
C LEU A 46 -14.24 15.81 5.29
N ALA A 47 -12.95 15.62 5.04
CA ALA A 47 -12.33 15.95 3.76
C ALA A 47 -12.98 15.20 2.59
N GLY A 48 -13.24 13.90 2.77
CA GLY A 48 -13.94 13.06 1.81
C GLY A 48 -15.38 13.49 1.58
N SER A 49 -16.12 13.86 2.63
CA SER A 49 -17.47 14.40 2.50
C SER A 49 -17.46 15.72 1.72
N GLY A 50 -16.54 16.64 1.99
CA GLY A 50 -16.41 17.88 1.21
C GLY A 50 -16.12 17.64 -0.28
N VAL A 51 -15.32 16.61 -0.59
CA VAL A 51 -15.10 16.15 -1.98
C VAL A 51 -16.39 15.62 -2.61
N TYR A 52 -17.23 14.90 -1.87
CA TYR A 52 -18.52 14.44 -2.40
C TYR A 52 -19.46 15.60 -2.72
N PHE A 53 -19.59 16.59 -1.82
CA PHE A 53 -20.35 17.81 -2.11
C PHE A 53 -19.84 18.49 -3.38
N PHE A 54 -18.52 18.70 -3.51
CA PHE A 54 -17.94 19.33 -4.70
C PHE A 54 -18.23 18.52 -5.98
N ASN A 55 -18.10 17.20 -5.91
CA ASN A 55 -18.37 16.32 -7.03
C ASN A 55 -19.84 16.35 -7.46
N ASP A 56 -20.76 16.30 -6.49
CA ASP A 56 -22.20 16.33 -6.75
C ASP A 56 -22.68 17.71 -7.24
N ILE A 57 -21.96 18.80 -6.94
CA ILE A 57 -22.17 20.12 -7.57
C ILE A 57 -21.79 20.08 -9.06
N VAL A 58 -20.61 19.57 -9.40
CA VAL A 58 -20.11 19.54 -10.79
C VAL A 58 -20.97 18.61 -11.66
N ASP A 59 -21.43 17.50 -11.10
CA ASP A 59 -22.25 16.52 -11.81
C ASP A 59 -23.77 16.83 -11.72
N ALA A 60 -24.19 17.91 -11.03
CA ALA A 60 -25.61 18.20 -10.72
C ALA A 60 -26.52 18.25 -11.96
N GLU A 61 -26.11 18.95 -13.02
CA GLU A 61 -26.89 19.06 -14.26
C GLU A 61 -27.04 17.70 -14.95
N ASN A 62 -25.95 16.93 -15.06
CA ASN A 62 -25.98 15.61 -15.67
C ASN A 62 -26.79 14.60 -14.84
N ASP A 63 -26.72 14.70 -13.52
CA ASP A 63 -27.42 13.80 -12.60
C ASP A 63 -28.94 14.03 -12.57
N ARG A 64 -29.42 15.23 -12.94
CA ARG A 64 -30.87 15.52 -13.12
C ARG A 64 -31.52 14.64 -14.19
N TYR A 65 -30.80 14.34 -15.27
CA TYR A 65 -31.31 13.54 -16.38
C TYR A 65 -31.17 12.02 -16.15
N ASN A 66 -30.59 11.59 -15.01
CA ASN A 66 -30.36 10.19 -14.72
C ASN A 66 -31.45 9.63 -13.78
N PRO A 67 -32.17 8.56 -14.17
CA PRO A 67 -33.31 8.03 -13.40
C PRO A 67 -32.95 7.53 -12.00
N LYS A 68 -31.69 7.15 -11.74
CA LYS A 68 -31.23 6.72 -10.41
C LYS A 68 -30.57 7.86 -9.60
N LYS A 69 -30.01 8.88 -10.26
CA LYS A 69 -29.22 9.94 -9.59
C LYS A 69 -29.96 11.27 -9.46
N CYS A 70 -31.12 11.42 -10.09
CA CYS A 70 -31.97 12.59 -9.99
C CYS A 70 -32.43 12.87 -8.55
N ASN A 71 -32.58 11.82 -7.73
CA ASN A 71 -33.01 11.93 -6.33
C ASN A 71 -31.92 12.46 -5.37
N ARG A 72 -30.70 12.71 -5.85
CA ARG A 72 -29.64 13.31 -5.01
C ARG A 72 -30.09 14.68 -4.49
N PRO A 73 -29.85 15.03 -3.21
CA PRO A 73 -30.22 16.31 -2.63
C PRO A 73 -29.87 17.55 -3.45
N ILE A 74 -28.70 17.58 -4.10
CA ILE A 74 -28.27 18.71 -4.96
C ILE A 74 -28.97 18.66 -6.33
N ALA A 75 -29.01 17.48 -6.98
CA ALA A 75 -29.64 17.32 -8.29
C ALA A 75 -31.16 17.62 -8.26
N SER A 76 -31.85 17.18 -7.20
CA SER A 76 -33.27 17.41 -6.93
C SER A 76 -33.60 18.82 -6.42
N GLY A 77 -32.60 19.68 -6.21
CA GLY A 77 -32.79 21.06 -5.75
C GLY A 77 -33.15 21.22 -4.27
N LYS A 78 -33.11 20.15 -3.46
CA LYS A 78 -33.35 20.21 -2.00
C LYS A 78 -32.25 20.98 -1.26
N ILE A 79 -31.04 21.03 -1.83
CA ILE A 79 -29.91 21.85 -1.37
C ILE A 79 -29.52 22.77 -2.52
N SER A 80 -29.39 24.07 -2.26
CA SER A 80 -28.93 25.01 -3.27
C SER A 80 -27.44 24.80 -3.59
N ILE A 81 -27.03 25.11 -4.83
CA ILE A 81 -25.63 24.98 -5.25
C ILE A 81 -24.70 25.81 -4.36
N ILE A 82 -25.13 27.02 -3.99
CA ILE A 82 -24.37 27.91 -3.09
C ILE A 82 -24.20 27.26 -1.70
N GLN A 83 -25.27 26.73 -1.13
CA GLN A 83 -25.20 26.02 0.16
C GLN A 83 -24.26 24.81 0.07
N ALA A 84 -24.31 24.04 -1.01
CA ALA A 84 -23.43 22.90 -1.21
C ALA A 84 -21.95 23.32 -1.29
N TYR A 85 -21.62 24.44 -1.95
CA TYR A 85 -20.26 25.00 -1.95
C TYR A 85 -19.80 25.41 -0.55
N ILE A 86 -20.65 26.10 0.20
CA ILE A 86 -20.35 26.51 1.58
C ILE A 86 -20.04 25.28 2.44
N TRP A 87 -20.87 24.23 2.36
CA TRP A 87 -20.65 22.99 3.09
C TRP A 87 -19.36 22.28 2.65
N SER A 88 -19.07 22.24 1.35
CA SER A 88 -17.82 21.65 0.83
C SER A 88 -16.58 22.32 1.43
N ILE A 89 -16.52 23.66 1.36
CA ILE A 89 -15.41 24.46 1.88
C ILE A 89 -15.33 24.32 3.41
N LEU A 90 -16.45 24.43 4.12
CA LEU A 90 -16.48 24.30 5.58
C LEU A 90 -15.94 22.94 6.04
N LEU A 91 -16.35 21.85 5.39
CA LEU A 91 -15.87 20.50 5.71
C LEU A 91 -14.38 20.34 5.44
N TRP A 92 -13.84 20.96 4.38
CA TRP A 92 -12.40 20.98 4.12
C TRP A 92 -11.63 21.81 5.15
N LEU A 93 -12.15 22.95 5.58
CA LEU A 93 -11.54 23.77 6.62
C LEU A 93 -11.51 23.04 7.97
N VAL A 94 -12.64 22.49 8.41
CA VAL A 94 -12.71 21.74 9.68
C VAL A 94 -11.88 20.46 9.61
N GLY A 95 -11.95 19.71 8.50
CA GLY A 95 -11.13 18.53 8.28
C GLY A 95 -9.63 18.85 8.26
N GLY A 96 -9.24 19.94 7.59
CA GLY A 96 -7.86 20.43 7.55
C GLY A 96 -7.37 20.88 8.93
N LEU A 97 -8.18 21.61 9.68
CA LEU A 97 -7.85 22.02 11.05
C LEU A 97 -7.61 20.81 11.96
N LEU A 98 -8.49 19.81 11.91
CA LEU A 98 -8.30 18.56 12.67
C LEU A 98 -7.02 17.83 12.25
N ALA A 99 -6.69 17.80 10.95
CA ALA A 99 -5.44 17.20 10.49
C ALA A 99 -4.21 17.97 11.01
N TYR A 100 -4.26 19.31 10.99
CA TYR A 100 -3.18 20.15 11.50
C TYR A 100 -2.94 19.94 13.00
N MET A 101 -4.02 19.78 13.78
CA MET A 101 -3.94 19.45 15.21
C MET A 101 -3.27 18.11 15.49
N VAL A 102 -3.35 17.14 14.56
CA VAL A 102 -2.63 15.87 14.66
C VAL A 102 -1.15 16.08 14.34
N ASN A 103 -0.85 16.56 13.13
CA ASN A 103 0.47 17.02 12.72
C ASN A 103 0.43 17.72 11.35
N VAL A 104 1.48 18.49 11.04
CA VAL A 104 1.61 19.19 9.75
C VAL A 104 1.62 18.23 8.56
N GLY A 105 2.19 17.03 8.71
CA GLY A 105 2.20 16.01 7.67
C GLY A 105 0.80 15.57 7.25
N CYS A 106 -0.11 15.37 8.22
CA CYS A 106 -1.50 15.02 8.03
C CYS A 106 -2.24 16.14 7.28
N PHE A 107 -1.96 17.41 7.61
CA PHE A 107 -2.55 18.55 6.91
C PHE A 107 -2.15 18.56 5.42
N CYS A 108 -0.84 18.47 5.13
CA CYS A 108 -0.34 18.39 3.75
C CYS A 108 -0.91 17.18 2.99
N HIS A 109 -1.11 16.06 3.69
CA HIS A 109 -1.67 14.84 3.12
C HIS A 109 -3.15 14.99 2.75
N ILE A 110 -3.97 15.60 3.61
CA ILE A 110 -5.37 15.92 3.32
C ILE A 110 -5.45 16.91 2.16
N LEU A 111 -4.60 17.94 2.13
CA LEU A 111 -4.56 18.90 1.03
C LEU A 111 -4.26 18.21 -0.30
N THR A 112 -3.26 17.33 -0.32
CA THR A 112 -2.92 16.53 -1.51
C THR A 112 -4.10 15.65 -1.94
N TYR A 113 -4.77 14.98 -0.99
CA TYR A 113 -5.96 14.18 -1.26
C TYR A 113 -7.08 15.02 -1.90
N VAL A 114 -7.39 16.19 -1.35
CA VAL A 114 -8.43 17.08 -1.89
C VAL A 114 -8.07 17.56 -3.29
N ILE A 115 -6.83 17.99 -3.52
CA ILE A 115 -6.35 18.43 -4.85
C ILE A 115 -6.50 17.30 -5.88
N ILE A 116 -6.03 16.09 -5.57
CA ILE A 116 -6.16 14.94 -6.48
C ILE A 116 -7.63 14.68 -6.84
N ASN A 117 -8.53 14.76 -5.87
CA ASN A 117 -9.96 14.53 -6.11
C ASN A 117 -10.61 15.66 -6.92
N ILE A 118 -10.25 16.93 -6.70
CA ILE A 118 -10.74 18.05 -7.50
C ILE A 118 -10.26 17.90 -8.95
N CYS A 119 -8.96 17.66 -9.16
CA CYS A 119 -8.41 17.40 -10.49
C CYS A 119 -9.13 16.23 -11.18
N TYR A 120 -9.42 15.17 -10.42
CA TYR A 120 -10.15 14.02 -10.92
C TYR A 120 -11.57 14.35 -11.39
N THR A 121 -12.35 15.05 -10.56
CA THR A 121 -13.72 15.46 -10.89
C THR A 121 -13.79 16.34 -12.14
N LEU A 122 -12.81 17.25 -12.32
CA LEU A 122 -12.81 18.24 -13.40
C LEU A 122 -12.30 17.70 -14.74
N ARG A 123 -11.20 16.91 -14.76
CA ARG A 123 -10.57 16.47 -16.02
C ARG A 123 -10.29 14.98 -16.12
N LEU A 124 -9.82 14.33 -15.05
CA LEU A 124 -9.25 12.99 -15.18
C LEU A 124 -10.31 11.88 -15.23
N LYS A 125 -11.60 12.18 -14.99
CA LYS A 125 -12.70 11.21 -15.12
C LYS A 125 -12.93 10.68 -16.54
N HIS A 126 -12.24 11.23 -17.55
CA HIS A 126 -12.41 10.91 -18.96
C HIS A 126 -11.28 10.07 -19.56
N VAL A 127 -10.19 9.81 -18.83
CA VAL A 127 -9.05 9.03 -19.33
C VAL A 127 -9.12 7.60 -18.80
N VAL A 128 -9.01 6.64 -19.73
CA VAL A 128 -9.02 5.19 -19.47
C VAL A 128 -7.82 4.82 -18.59
N ILE A 129 -8.00 3.89 -17.63
CA ILE A 129 -7.03 3.41 -16.62
C ILE A 129 -6.74 4.42 -15.50
N ILE A 130 -6.67 5.72 -15.80
CA ILE A 130 -6.39 6.76 -14.80
C ILE A 130 -7.46 6.77 -13.69
N ASP A 131 -8.72 6.49 -14.04
CA ASP A 131 -9.80 6.42 -13.05
C ASP A 131 -9.61 5.28 -12.04
N VAL A 132 -9.19 4.10 -12.50
CA VAL A 132 -8.88 2.93 -11.65
C VAL A 132 -7.66 3.23 -10.77
N MET A 133 -6.64 3.86 -11.34
CA MET A 133 -5.42 4.25 -10.61
C MET A 133 -5.70 5.29 -9.52
N ILE A 134 -6.61 6.24 -9.76
CA ILE A 134 -7.01 7.23 -8.76
C ILE A 134 -7.83 6.59 -7.63
N ILE A 135 -8.70 5.63 -7.95
CA ILE A 135 -9.42 4.87 -6.92
C ILE A 135 -8.42 4.10 -6.05
N ALA A 136 -7.46 3.41 -6.68
CA ALA A 136 -6.43 2.65 -5.99
C ALA A 136 -5.55 3.55 -5.11
N SER A 137 -5.06 4.68 -5.65
CA SER A 137 -4.27 5.65 -4.89
C SER A 137 -5.05 6.21 -3.69
N GLY A 138 -6.36 6.40 -3.82
CA GLY A 138 -7.23 6.78 -2.70
C GLY A 138 -7.18 5.81 -1.51
N PHE A 139 -7.06 4.50 -1.74
CA PHE A 139 -6.89 3.53 -0.66
C PHE A 139 -5.49 3.61 -0.04
N VAL A 140 -4.46 3.78 -0.87
CA VAL A 140 -3.08 3.96 -0.39
C VAL A 140 -2.96 5.22 0.48
N LEU A 141 -3.54 6.33 0.04
CA LEU A 141 -3.54 7.59 0.80
C LEU A 141 -4.19 7.40 2.19
N ARG A 142 -5.25 6.61 2.31
CA ARG A 142 -5.86 6.32 3.62
C ARG A 142 -4.91 5.55 4.54
N ALA A 143 -4.28 4.50 4.02
CA ALA A 143 -3.30 3.73 4.80
C ALA A 143 -2.11 4.59 5.26
N VAL A 144 -1.61 5.46 4.37
CA VAL A 144 -0.49 6.37 4.65
C VAL A 144 -0.87 7.43 5.68
N MET A 145 -2.08 8.00 5.62
CA MET A 145 -2.56 8.98 6.59
C MET A 145 -2.45 8.47 8.03
N GLY A 146 -2.85 7.23 8.27
CA GLY A 146 -2.77 6.59 9.59
C GLY A 146 -1.34 6.44 10.10
N ALA A 147 -0.41 6.15 9.20
CA ALA A 147 1.00 6.01 9.54
C ALA A 147 1.64 7.36 9.89
N ILE A 148 1.33 8.39 9.11
CA ILE A 148 1.76 9.78 9.37
C ILE A 148 1.21 10.26 10.72
N ALA A 149 -0.05 9.96 11.05
CA ALA A 149 -0.68 10.37 12.30
C ALA A 149 0.08 9.88 13.56
N ILE A 150 0.68 8.69 13.51
CA ILE A 150 1.43 8.09 14.63
C ILE A 150 2.95 8.18 14.46
N GLY A 151 3.44 8.84 13.41
CA GLY A 151 4.87 8.95 13.10
C GLY A 151 5.55 7.61 12.82
N MET A 152 4.82 6.64 12.25
CA MET A 152 5.33 5.32 11.90
C MET A 152 5.61 5.23 10.40
N GLU A 153 6.72 4.60 10.04
CA GLU A 153 7.02 4.29 8.64
C GLU A 153 6.34 2.99 8.23
N MET A 154 5.61 3.02 7.11
CA MET A 154 5.03 1.81 6.52
C MET A 154 6.06 1.12 5.64
N THR A 155 6.08 -0.22 5.68
CA THR A 155 6.94 -0.98 4.78
C THR A 155 6.46 -0.84 3.34
N MET A 156 7.40 -0.74 2.41
CA MET A 156 7.10 -0.68 0.97
C MET A 156 6.24 -1.87 0.52
N TRP A 157 6.50 -3.07 1.07
CA TRP A 157 5.71 -4.27 0.81
C TRP A 157 4.24 -4.12 1.19
N PHE A 158 3.94 -3.49 2.33
CA PHE A 158 2.57 -3.25 2.75
C PHE A 158 1.86 -2.28 1.80
N LEU A 159 2.52 -1.19 1.40
CA LEU A 159 1.95 -0.22 0.45
C LEU A 159 1.65 -0.86 -0.91
N LEU A 160 2.53 -1.73 -1.40
CA LEU A 160 2.29 -2.49 -2.63
C LEU A 160 1.10 -3.44 -2.46
N CYS A 161 1.00 -4.19 -1.35
CA CYS A 161 -0.16 -5.04 -1.08
C CYS A 161 -1.48 -4.25 -1.11
N VAL A 162 -1.54 -3.10 -0.42
CA VAL A 162 -2.72 -2.22 -0.42
C VAL A 162 -3.04 -1.73 -1.83
N THR A 163 -2.02 -1.34 -2.60
CA THR A 163 -2.18 -0.85 -3.97
C THR A 163 -2.79 -1.92 -4.86
N PHE A 164 -2.20 -3.12 -4.94
CA PHE A 164 -2.71 -4.18 -5.81
C PHE A 164 -4.08 -4.72 -5.36
N LEU A 165 -4.33 -4.81 -4.05
CA LEU A 165 -5.66 -5.16 -3.54
C LEU A 165 -6.70 -4.11 -3.94
N SER A 166 -6.37 -2.82 -3.81
CA SER A 166 -7.28 -1.75 -4.19
C SER A 166 -7.53 -1.69 -5.69
N LEU A 167 -6.52 -2.00 -6.51
CA LEU A 167 -6.63 -2.09 -7.96
C LEU A 167 -7.55 -3.25 -8.37
N PHE A 168 -7.39 -4.41 -7.74
CA PHE A 168 -8.27 -5.56 -7.93
C PHE A 168 -9.73 -5.23 -7.62
N LEU A 169 -10.01 -4.59 -6.47
CA LEU A 169 -11.36 -4.18 -6.10
C LEU A 169 -11.94 -3.12 -7.05
N ALA A 170 -11.11 -2.18 -7.51
CA ALA A 170 -11.53 -1.14 -8.45
C ALA A 170 -11.87 -1.72 -9.83
N LEU A 171 -11.06 -2.64 -10.34
CA LEU A 171 -11.31 -3.37 -11.59
C LEU A 171 -12.55 -4.26 -11.48
N GLY A 172 -12.72 -4.99 -10.37
CA GLY A 172 -13.91 -5.81 -10.12
C GLY A 172 -15.21 -5.00 -10.13
N LYS A 173 -15.18 -3.79 -9.57
CA LYS A 173 -16.31 -2.85 -9.66
C LYS A 173 -16.59 -2.46 -11.12
N ARG A 174 -15.56 -2.17 -11.92
CA ARG A 174 -15.72 -1.83 -13.34
C ARG A 174 -16.27 -2.97 -14.18
N ARG A 175 -15.81 -4.20 -13.91
CA ARG A 175 -16.34 -5.42 -14.53
C ARG A 175 -17.84 -5.57 -14.28
N HIS A 176 -18.27 -5.36 -13.04
CA HIS A 176 -19.68 -5.47 -12.67
C HIS A 176 -20.53 -4.38 -13.34
N GLU A 177 -20.03 -3.15 -13.42
CA GLU A 177 -20.70 -2.06 -14.14
C GLU A 177 -20.83 -2.35 -15.65
N LEU A 178 -19.84 -3.02 -16.27
CA LEU A 178 -19.89 -3.42 -17.68
C LEU A 178 -20.83 -4.59 -17.94
N ALA A 179 -20.82 -5.61 -17.08
CA ALA A 179 -21.77 -6.72 -17.18
C ALA A 179 -23.23 -6.22 -17.08
N ALA A 180 -23.49 -5.27 -16.18
CA ALA A 180 -24.81 -4.66 -16.04
C ALA A 180 -25.25 -3.81 -17.25
N LEU A 181 -24.30 -3.31 -18.06
CA LEU A 181 -24.59 -2.61 -19.31
C LEU A 181 -24.94 -3.56 -20.45
N ALA A 182 -24.33 -4.75 -20.47
CA ALA A 182 -24.65 -5.78 -21.45
C ALA A 182 -26.08 -6.33 -21.26
N ASP A 183 -26.55 -6.41 -20.01
CA ASP A 183 -27.87 -6.93 -19.68
C ASP A 183 -29.00 -5.88 -19.76
N ASN A 184 -28.71 -4.57 -19.70
CA ASN A 184 -29.73 -3.52 -19.70
C ASN A 184 -29.25 -2.21 -20.38
N GLU A 185 -29.86 -1.85 -21.51
CA GLU A 185 -29.59 -0.63 -22.31
C GLU A 185 -29.83 0.70 -21.56
N ILE A 186 -30.51 0.69 -20.41
CA ILE A 186 -30.99 1.92 -19.73
C ILE A 186 -29.89 2.65 -18.97
N THR A 187 -28.75 2.01 -18.70
CA THR A 187 -27.66 2.70 -18.00
C THR A 187 -26.85 3.49 -19.02
N ARG A 188 -27.13 4.80 -19.17
CA ARG A 188 -26.19 5.77 -19.75
C ARG A 188 -24.92 5.79 -18.87
N GLY A 189 -24.09 4.78 -19.03
CA GLY A 189 -22.85 4.57 -18.31
C GLY A 189 -21.82 5.63 -18.70
N ARG A 190 -20.90 5.90 -17.79
CA ARG A 190 -19.78 6.84 -17.97
C ARG A 190 -19.12 6.59 -19.34
N LYS A 191 -18.92 7.63 -20.17
CA LYS A 191 -18.38 7.51 -21.54
C LYS A 191 -17.10 6.65 -21.64
N VAL A 192 -16.31 6.61 -20.57
CA VAL A 192 -15.07 5.82 -20.43
C VAL A 192 -15.30 4.31 -20.50
N LEU A 193 -16.47 3.80 -20.08
CA LEU A 193 -16.75 2.35 -20.09
C LEU A 193 -16.76 1.76 -21.51
N ARG A 194 -17.00 2.57 -22.55
CA ARG A 194 -16.99 2.11 -23.94
C ARG A 194 -15.60 1.66 -24.44
N PHE A 195 -14.54 2.05 -23.75
CA PHE A 195 -13.17 1.70 -24.12
C PHE A 195 -12.64 0.47 -23.38
N TYR A 196 -13.44 -0.14 -22.49
CA TYR A 196 -13.06 -1.35 -21.78
C TYR A 196 -13.74 -2.56 -22.40
N SER A 197 -12.95 -3.58 -22.75
CA SER A 197 -13.46 -4.94 -22.98
C SER A 197 -13.45 -5.74 -21.68
N ILE A 198 -14.38 -6.70 -21.57
CA ILE A 198 -14.43 -7.62 -20.44
C ILE A 198 -13.11 -8.40 -20.33
N ASP A 199 -12.56 -8.83 -21.47
CA ASP A 199 -11.30 -9.58 -21.53
C ASP A 199 -10.11 -8.78 -20.98
N LEU A 200 -10.00 -7.49 -21.33
CA LEU A 200 -8.94 -6.62 -20.81
C LEU A 200 -9.03 -6.48 -19.29
N ILE A 201 -10.23 -6.32 -18.76
CA ILE A 201 -10.42 -6.20 -17.31
C ILE A 201 -10.10 -7.51 -16.61
N ASP A 202 -10.51 -8.65 -17.17
CA ASP A 202 -10.22 -9.97 -16.60
C ASP A 202 -8.71 -10.24 -16.58
N GLN A 203 -7.98 -9.88 -17.65
CA GLN A 203 -6.51 -9.93 -17.68
C GLN A 203 -5.87 -9.02 -16.62
N LEU A 204 -6.31 -7.76 -16.51
CA LEU A 204 -5.78 -6.82 -15.51
C LEU A 204 -6.07 -7.28 -14.07
N MET A 205 -7.26 -7.84 -13.82
CA MET A 205 -7.60 -8.42 -12.51
C MET A 205 -6.72 -9.62 -12.19
N ALA A 206 -6.46 -10.51 -13.15
CA ALA A 206 -5.57 -11.65 -12.97
C ALA A 206 -4.15 -11.19 -12.64
N ILE A 207 -3.61 -10.21 -13.37
CA ILE A 207 -2.29 -9.63 -13.09
C ILE A 207 -2.24 -9.04 -11.67
N ALA A 208 -3.26 -8.25 -11.29
CA ALA A 208 -3.34 -7.64 -9.96
C ALA A 208 -3.44 -8.68 -8.83
N ALA A 209 -4.23 -9.74 -9.02
CA ALA A 209 -4.37 -10.82 -8.05
C ALA A 209 -3.07 -11.61 -7.88
N THR A 210 -2.40 -11.94 -8.99
CA THR A 210 -1.14 -12.70 -8.95
C THR A 210 -0.03 -11.89 -8.28
N ALA A 211 0.08 -10.60 -8.61
CA ALA A 211 1.00 -9.67 -7.96
C ALA A 211 0.70 -9.57 -6.45
N LEU A 212 -0.57 -9.45 -6.06
CA LEU A 212 -0.97 -9.41 -4.65
C LEU A 212 -0.54 -10.68 -3.90
N ILE A 213 -0.74 -11.88 -4.47
CA ILE A 213 -0.34 -13.15 -3.84
C ILE A 213 1.18 -13.18 -3.60
N LEU A 214 1.98 -12.81 -4.60
CA LEU A 214 3.44 -12.75 -4.49
C LEU A 214 3.88 -11.73 -3.44
N LEU A 215 3.26 -10.56 -3.41
CA LEU A 215 3.58 -9.51 -2.45
C LEU A 215 3.18 -9.88 -1.02
N LEU A 216 2.04 -10.55 -0.82
CA LEU A 216 1.62 -11.02 0.50
C LEU A 216 2.61 -12.03 1.08
N ARG A 217 3.13 -12.95 0.25
CA ARG A 217 4.19 -13.88 0.67
C ARG A 217 5.44 -13.13 1.16
N ASN A 218 5.91 -12.14 0.39
CA ASN A 218 7.09 -11.35 0.74
C ASN A 218 6.85 -10.44 1.96
N CYS A 219 5.67 -9.83 2.06
CA CYS A 219 5.25 -9.02 3.19
C CYS A 219 5.21 -9.84 4.48
N ARG A 220 4.71 -11.09 4.42
CA ARG A 220 4.72 -12.02 5.56
C ARG A 220 6.13 -12.37 6.01
N LEU A 221 7.05 -12.63 5.07
CA LEU A 221 8.45 -12.90 5.38
C LEU A 221 9.12 -11.69 6.07
N CYS A 222 8.91 -10.48 5.53
CA CYS A 222 9.42 -9.25 6.13
C CYS A 222 8.84 -9.04 7.54
N TRP A 223 7.53 -9.26 7.72
CA TRP A 223 6.84 -9.13 8.99
C TRP A 223 7.39 -10.08 10.06
N GLN A 224 7.61 -11.35 9.69
CA GLN A 224 8.21 -12.35 10.56
C GLN A 224 9.63 -11.99 10.96
N SER A 225 10.44 -11.49 10.01
CA SER A 225 11.81 -11.05 10.28
C SER A 225 11.87 -9.91 11.31
N THR A 226 11.00 -8.89 11.18
CA THR A 226 10.93 -7.78 12.14
C THR A 226 10.49 -8.23 13.53
N ARG A 227 9.49 -9.13 13.62
CA ARG A 227 9.05 -9.70 14.91
C ARG A 227 10.16 -10.52 15.59
N HIS A 228 10.92 -11.30 14.82
CA HIS A 228 12.04 -12.07 15.37
C HIS A 228 13.17 -11.18 15.90
N CYS A 229 13.47 -10.07 15.21
CA CYS A 229 14.49 -9.12 15.66
C CYS A 229 14.07 -8.41 16.97
N CYS A 230 12.82 -7.94 17.05
CA CYS A 230 12.26 -7.34 18.27
C CYS A 230 12.20 -8.32 19.46
N ARG A 231 11.83 -9.59 19.21
CA ARG A 231 11.75 -10.60 20.27
C ARG A 231 13.13 -10.99 20.80
N LYS A 232 14.15 -11.07 19.94
CA LYS A 232 15.55 -11.27 20.36
C LYS A 232 16.10 -10.07 21.14
N ALA A 233 15.79 -8.84 20.72
CA ALA A 233 16.18 -7.63 21.46
C ALA A 233 15.53 -7.55 22.85
N ARG A 234 14.25 -7.91 22.98
CA ARG A 234 13.54 -7.97 24.27
C ARG A 234 14.08 -9.07 25.19
N MET A 235 14.43 -10.25 24.66
CA MET A 235 15.10 -11.30 25.45
C MET A 235 16.50 -10.86 25.91
N TRP A 236 17.27 -10.18 25.05
CA TRP A 236 18.56 -9.60 25.42
C TRP A 236 18.46 -8.58 26.55
N LEU A 237 17.45 -7.69 26.51
CA LEU A 237 17.20 -6.70 27.56
C LEU A 237 16.78 -7.32 28.89
N LEU A 238 16.13 -8.49 28.88
CA LEU A 238 15.74 -9.21 30.09
C LEU A 238 16.87 -10.10 30.65
N SER A 239 17.84 -10.50 29.81
CA SER A 239 18.96 -11.35 30.22
C SER A 239 20.25 -10.59 30.54
N SER A 240 20.30 -9.27 30.36
CA SER A 240 21.51 -8.47 30.64
C SER A 240 21.36 -7.68 31.93
N VAL A 241 21.81 -8.30 33.03
CA VAL A 241 22.29 -7.60 34.22
C VAL A 241 23.32 -6.56 33.79
N ARG A 242 22.98 -5.28 34.03
CA ARG A 242 23.88 -4.13 34.21
C ARG A 242 25.07 -4.05 33.23
N VAL A 243 24.82 -3.65 31.98
CA VAL A 243 25.85 -3.00 31.16
C VAL A 243 25.34 -1.63 30.72
N ARG A 244 26.10 -0.60 31.11
CA ARG A 244 25.86 0.81 30.88
C ARG A 244 25.73 1.06 29.37
N CYS A 245 24.56 1.51 28.93
CA CYS A 245 24.28 1.82 27.52
C CYS A 245 24.85 3.21 27.17
N PRO A 246 25.84 3.37 26.28
CA PRO A 246 26.27 4.67 25.81
C PRO A 246 25.49 5.00 24.52
N MET A 247 24.23 5.41 24.65
CA MET A 247 23.42 5.85 23.51
C MET A 247 22.93 7.30 23.71
N ARG A 248 23.88 8.23 23.74
CA ARG A 248 23.67 9.63 23.33
C ARG A 248 24.68 9.93 22.22
N ARG A 249 24.29 9.69 20.96
CA ARG A 249 24.74 10.45 19.77
C ARG A 249 24.03 9.94 18.52
N LYS A 250 23.48 10.89 17.77
CA LYS A 250 22.79 10.80 16.47
C LYS A 250 23.19 9.56 15.65
N TRP A 251 22.25 8.63 15.44
CA TRP A 251 22.42 7.55 14.47
C TRP A 251 21.85 7.96 13.11
N SER A 252 22.76 8.33 12.21
CA SER A 252 22.50 8.49 10.79
C SER A 252 22.39 7.11 10.10
N ILE A 253 21.47 7.02 9.16
CA ILE A 253 21.03 5.86 8.36
C ILE A 253 22.16 5.00 7.74
N ARG A 254 23.39 5.49 7.63
CA ARG A 254 24.50 4.74 7.02
C ARG A 254 24.99 3.54 7.85
N THR A 255 24.74 3.52 9.15
CA THR A 255 25.35 2.49 10.02
C THR A 255 24.52 1.20 10.12
N THR A 256 23.20 1.27 9.90
CA THR A 256 22.31 0.09 9.92
C THR A 256 22.54 -0.82 8.70
N ILE A 257 22.86 -0.24 7.54
CA ILE A 257 23.19 -1.00 6.33
C ILE A 257 24.53 -1.76 6.49
N ARG A 258 25.53 -1.15 7.15
CA ARG A 258 26.82 -1.83 7.39
C ARG A 258 26.72 -3.04 8.30
N CYS A 259 25.85 -3.03 9.32
CA CYS A 259 25.65 -4.20 10.17
C CYS A 259 24.90 -5.35 9.46
N CYS A 260 24.03 -5.05 8.50
CA CYS A 260 23.35 -6.08 7.71
C CYS A 260 24.24 -6.65 6.59
N VAL A 261 25.03 -5.82 5.90
CA VAL A 261 25.90 -6.26 4.80
C VAL A 261 27.13 -7.04 5.31
N ARG A 262 27.69 -6.68 6.48
CA ARG A 262 28.86 -7.39 7.04
C ARG A 262 28.53 -8.80 7.54
N LYS A 263 27.24 -9.14 7.73
CA LYS A 263 26.80 -10.47 8.11
C LYS A 263 26.44 -11.37 6.92
N SER A 264 26.34 -10.80 5.71
CA SER A 264 26.11 -11.55 4.46
C SER A 264 27.40 -11.98 3.76
N SER A 265 28.57 -11.46 4.17
CA SER A 265 29.89 -11.77 3.59
C SER A 265 30.66 -12.84 4.38
N SER A 266 30.05 -13.44 5.40
CA SER A 266 30.66 -14.49 6.24
C SER A 266 29.91 -15.82 6.11
N ILE A 267 29.61 -16.23 4.88
CA ILE A 267 29.28 -17.62 4.53
C ILE A 267 30.42 -18.11 3.64
N SER A 268 31.56 -18.39 4.27
CA SER A 268 32.59 -19.26 3.69
C SER A 268 32.47 -20.61 4.36
N TRP A 269 32.04 -21.59 3.57
CA TRP A 269 32.27 -23.01 3.82
C TRP A 269 33.66 -23.24 4.41
N LEU A 270 33.77 -23.98 5.52
CA LEU A 270 34.77 -25.03 5.75
C LEU A 270 34.65 -25.57 7.17
N CYS A 271 34.22 -26.82 7.24
CA CYS A 271 34.34 -27.71 8.39
C CYS A 271 35.80 -28.17 8.52
N PRO A 272 36.49 -28.00 9.66
CA PRO A 272 37.71 -28.75 9.92
C PRO A 272 37.38 -29.93 10.84
N ARG A 273 37.49 -31.15 10.28
CA ARG A 273 37.68 -32.38 11.08
C ARG A 273 38.94 -32.21 11.93
N LYS A 274 38.88 -32.68 13.19
CA LYS A 274 39.98 -32.72 14.16
C LYS A 274 41.23 -33.44 13.59
N PRO A 275 42.45 -33.06 13.99
CA PRO A 275 43.66 -33.76 13.59
C PRO A 275 43.91 -35.00 14.48
N GLN A 276 44.16 -36.15 13.86
CA GLN A 276 44.83 -37.28 14.51
C GLN A 276 46.33 -37.24 14.18
N SER A 277 47.12 -37.59 15.18
CA SER A 277 48.57 -37.46 15.31
C SER A 277 49.38 -38.42 14.43
N SER A 278 50.41 -37.86 13.80
CA SER A 278 51.79 -38.36 13.63
C SER A 278 52.05 -39.86 13.33
N ARG A 279 52.62 -40.17 12.15
CA ARG A 279 54.06 -40.50 11.92
C ARG A 279 54.25 -41.25 10.58
N GLN A 280 55.36 -40.90 9.89
CA GLN A 280 56.12 -41.71 8.91
C GLN A 280 55.43 -41.94 7.54
N GLN A 281 56.05 -41.88 6.35
CA GLN A 281 57.43 -41.74 5.87
C GLN A 281 57.39 -41.48 4.32
N ALA A 282 58.36 -40.70 3.81
CA ALA A 282 59.05 -40.75 2.50
C ALA A 282 58.36 -41.02 1.11
N LYS A 283 58.45 -39.99 0.21
CA LYS A 283 58.85 -39.90 -1.24
C LYS A 283 58.73 -41.11 -2.23
N PRO A 284 58.80 -40.91 -3.59
CA PRO A 284 58.32 -39.83 -4.48
C PRO A 284 57.73 -40.31 -5.86
N ALA A 285 57.20 -39.35 -6.64
CA ALA A 285 57.06 -39.25 -8.12
C ALA A 285 57.10 -40.52 -9.03
N ALA A 286 55.96 -40.86 -9.65
CA ALA A 286 55.84 -41.36 -11.04
C ALA A 286 54.37 -41.75 -11.33
N ASN A 287 53.66 -40.98 -12.16
CA ASN A 287 52.54 -41.48 -13.01
C ASN A 287 51.82 -40.39 -13.83
N SER A 288 52.37 -39.19 -13.95
CA SER A 288 51.86 -38.11 -14.80
C SER A 288 52.00 -38.35 -16.32
N LEU A 289 52.42 -39.54 -16.78
CA LEU A 289 52.71 -39.78 -18.21
C LEU A 289 51.96 -40.97 -18.83
N ARG A 290 51.07 -41.66 -18.10
CA ARG A 290 50.38 -42.86 -18.62
C ARG A 290 48.89 -42.70 -18.96
N ARG A 291 48.26 -41.59 -18.57
CA ARG A 291 46.81 -41.36 -18.80
C ARG A 291 46.47 -40.47 -20.01
N GLU A 292 47.42 -39.68 -20.53
CA GLU A 292 47.18 -38.86 -21.73
C GLU A 292 47.25 -39.65 -23.05
N LYS A 293 47.86 -40.85 -23.07
CA LYS A 293 47.94 -41.69 -24.28
C LYS A 293 46.71 -42.59 -24.52
N GLN A 294 45.75 -42.67 -23.60
CA GLN A 294 44.54 -43.50 -23.77
C GLN A 294 43.28 -42.72 -24.20
N MET A 295 43.26 -41.39 -24.10
CA MET A 295 42.10 -40.58 -24.55
C MET A 295 42.13 -40.19 -26.04
N GLY A 296 43.28 -40.32 -26.72
CA GLY A 296 43.43 -39.97 -28.14
C GLY A 296 42.99 -41.03 -29.17
N ARG A 297 42.54 -42.22 -28.75
CA ARG A 297 42.13 -43.32 -29.65
C ARG A 297 40.62 -43.61 -29.69
N VAL A 298 39.80 -42.93 -28.90
CA VAL A 298 38.35 -43.19 -28.82
C VAL A 298 37.52 -42.25 -29.72
N ILE A 299 38.14 -41.22 -30.32
CA ILE A 299 37.44 -40.22 -31.14
C ILE A 299 37.47 -40.55 -32.66
N SER A 300 38.13 -41.63 -33.10
CA SER A 300 38.17 -42.02 -34.53
C SER A 300 37.34 -43.26 -34.91
N MET A 301 36.35 -43.66 -34.11
CA MET A 301 35.54 -44.86 -34.36
C MET A 301 34.02 -44.63 -34.23
N ILE A 302 33.57 -43.41 -34.52
CA ILE A 302 32.17 -43.09 -34.83
C ILE A 302 32.19 -42.15 -36.05
N SER A 303 32.54 -42.72 -37.20
CA SER A 303 32.26 -42.27 -38.57
C SER A 303 31.97 -43.52 -39.38
#